data_AF-A0AA43LF24-F1
#
_entry.id   AF-A0AA43LF24-F1
#
_cell.length_a   1.000
_cell.length_b   1.000
_cell.length_c   1.000
_cell.angle_alpha   90.00
_cell.angle_beta   90.00
_cell.angle_gamma   90.00
#
_symmetry.space_group_name_H-M   'P 1'
#
loop_
_entity.id
_entity.type
_entity.pdbx_description
1 polymer ?
#
loop_
_entity_poly.entity_id
_entity_poly.type
_entity_poly.pdbx_seq_one_letter_code
_entity_poly.pdbx_strand_id
1 'polypeptide(L)'
;MNKCLILILFTFISTLVNAQTDEKYMKGAVPEEDGRVVFSKTVETSLPAADVYQKMNDWASQNYTQTEANPKQRILFNSPEQRSIACQGEKELVFNKSVFNMDKTTMNYQLIITATDRQCKIAIRNISYDYFDTKTNPIVLKAEETITDKVALRGNKSIYKAYKGFRTHTIDFVNDLYAEISGYLNSSEKENSTSDILPKASTEISVVPAEGVVSTEMPGFRKIDADKIPGNYVKLLNEWTLITSGTKDETNVMTASWGGLGVFWGKPVAFCFLNPTRYSIKTMDAGDVYTISFYTETYKTNMEYCGQVSGRNVDKIKGSGLTPIKTPSGASAFAEAWLILECKKLIAQPIQPDAVVDKEASGKWAKDGYHKMYVGEILNVWVK
;
A
#
# COMPACT_ATOMS: atom_id res chain seq x y z
N MET A 1 53.37 -31.05 61.26
CA MET A 1 54.05 -30.46 60.08
C MET A 1 52.97 -30.06 59.09
N ASN A 2 52.50 -28.81 59.16
CA ASN A 2 52.97 -27.63 58.40
C ASN A 2 52.48 -27.56 56.94
N LYS A 3 51.50 -26.65 56.75
CA LYS A 3 51.43 -25.55 55.75
C LYS A 3 51.32 -25.88 54.25
N CYS A 4 50.17 -25.53 53.67
CA CYS A 4 50.01 -24.67 52.47
C CYS A 4 48.56 -24.12 52.45
N LEU A 5 48.35 -22.83 52.76
CA LEU A 5 48.23 -21.67 51.84
C LEU A 5 46.80 -21.59 51.22
N ILE A 6 45.82 -20.93 51.85
CA ILE A 6 45.41 -19.49 51.80
C ILE A 6 45.20 -18.92 50.36
N LEU A 7 44.03 -18.25 50.19
CA LEU A 7 43.53 -17.44 49.05
C LEU A 7 42.92 -18.27 47.90
N ILE A 8 41.62 -18.23 47.60
CA ILE A 8 40.83 -17.06 47.21
C ILE A 8 39.39 -17.19 47.74
N LEU A 9 39.07 -16.39 48.75
CA LEU A 9 37.70 -16.02 49.15
C LEU A 9 37.44 -14.64 48.54
N PHE A 10 37.11 -14.59 47.25
CA PHE A 10 36.60 -13.38 46.60
C PHE A 10 35.36 -13.74 45.78
N THR A 11 34.21 -13.31 46.29
CA THR A 11 33.06 -12.84 45.51
C THR A 11 32.54 -13.80 44.42
N PHE A 12 31.89 -14.88 44.82
CA PHE A 12 30.74 -15.41 44.08
C PHE A 12 29.44 -14.79 44.61
N ILE A 13 29.38 -13.45 44.62
CA ILE A 13 28.12 -12.71 44.51
C ILE A 13 28.07 -12.21 43.06
N SER A 14 28.06 -13.16 42.12
CA SER A 14 27.77 -12.88 40.72
C SER A 14 26.29 -13.14 40.52
N THR A 15 25.51 -12.15 40.96
CA THR A 15 24.22 -11.78 40.36
C THR A 15 23.38 -12.95 39.85
N LEU A 16 22.60 -13.57 40.74
CA LEU A 16 21.25 -13.97 40.37
C LEU A 16 20.49 -12.68 40.06
N VAL A 17 20.67 -12.14 38.85
CA VAL A 17 19.66 -11.28 38.24
C VAL A 17 18.47 -12.20 38.06
N ASN A 18 17.62 -12.22 39.07
CA ASN A 18 16.28 -12.73 38.95
C ASN A 18 15.66 -11.83 37.88
N ALA A 19 15.61 -12.30 36.64
CA ALA A 19 14.94 -11.61 35.56
C ALA A 19 13.45 -11.67 35.90
N GLN A 20 13.00 -10.74 36.74
CA GLN A 20 11.59 -10.51 36.99
C GLN A 20 10.99 -10.14 35.64
N THR A 21 10.33 -11.11 35.02
CA THR A 21 9.53 -10.87 33.84
C THR A 21 8.31 -10.10 34.29
N ASP A 22 8.24 -8.85 33.89
CA ASP A 22 7.10 -7.97 34.12
C ASP A 22 5.81 -8.65 33.64
N GLU A 23 4.83 -8.74 34.54
CA GLU A 23 3.57 -9.46 34.33
C GLU A 23 2.82 -8.94 33.10
N LYS A 24 2.99 -7.67 32.73
CA LYS A 24 2.31 -7.07 31.56
C LYS A 24 2.69 -7.72 30.22
N TYR A 25 3.77 -8.49 30.18
CA TYR A 25 4.20 -9.22 28.97
C TYR A 25 3.87 -10.71 29.01
N MET A 26 3.34 -11.22 30.12
CA MET A 26 3.13 -12.66 30.31
C MET A 26 1.81 -13.11 29.67
N LYS A 27 1.33 -14.30 30.06
CA LYS A 27 0.17 -14.96 29.46
C LYS A 27 -1.05 -14.01 29.38
N GLY A 28 -1.70 -13.97 28.22
CA GLY A 28 -2.86 -13.11 27.95
C GLY A 28 -2.52 -11.72 27.42
N ALA A 29 -1.25 -11.30 27.45
CA ALA A 29 -0.85 -9.99 26.95
C ALA A 29 -0.90 -9.87 25.41
N VAL A 30 -0.92 -10.98 24.67
CA VAL A 30 -1.07 -11.01 23.21
C VAL A 30 -2.35 -11.79 22.88
N PRO A 31 -3.48 -11.09 22.66
CA PRO A 31 -4.77 -11.74 22.40
C PRO A 31 -4.84 -12.33 20.99
N GLU A 32 -5.58 -13.45 20.88
CA GLU A 32 -5.82 -14.17 19.63
C GLU A 32 -7.34 -14.31 19.39
N GLU A 33 -7.79 -13.92 18.19
CA GLU A 33 -9.16 -14.10 17.69
C GLU A 33 -9.10 -14.91 16.39
N ASP A 34 -9.79 -16.05 16.32
CA ASP A 34 -9.77 -16.97 15.17
C ASP A 34 -8.35 -17.32 14.67
N GLY A 35 -7.43 -17.51 15.61
CA GLY A 35 -6.02 -17.84 15.33
C GLY A 35 -5.20 -16.69 14.75
N ARG A 36 -5.68 -15.44 14.88
CA ARG A 36 -4.96 -14.22 14.49
C ARG A 36 -4.70 -13.35 15.70
N VAL A 37 -3.54 -12.70 15.73
CA VAL A 37 -3.22 -11.71 16.77
C VAL A 37 -4.03 -10.44 16.51
N VAL A 38 -4.89 -10.09 17.46
CA VAL A 38 -5.75 -8.91 17.41
C VAL A 38 -5.73 -8.25 18.78
N PHE A 39 -5.05 -7.10 18.89
CA PHE A 39 -5.19 -6.25 20.06
C PHE A 39 -6.45 -5.40 19.90
N SER A 40 -7.28 -5.32 20.93
CA SER A 40 -8.49 -4.51 20.91
C SER A 40 -8.66 -3.74 22.23
N LYS A 41 -9.09 -2.49 22.14
CA LYS A 41 -9.44 -1.65 23.30
C LYS A 41 -10.60 -0.73 22.94
N THR A 42 -11.53 -0.57 23.88
CA THR A 42 -12.57 0.47 23.79
C THR A 42 -12.18 1.63 24.69
N VAL A 43 -12.25 2.84 24.15
CA VAL A 43 -12.00 4.10 24.87
C VAL A 43 -13.32 4.83 25.01
N GLU A 44 -13.69 5.15 26.25
CA GLU A 44 -14.88 5.94 26.57
C GLU A 44 -14.62 7.44 26.36
N THR A 45 -15.66 8.17 25.99
CA THR A 45 -15.63 9.63 25.78
C THR A 45 -17.01 10.25 25.97
N SER A 46 -17.07 11.55 26.24
CA SER A 46 -18.34 12.29 26.33
C SER A 46 -18.92 12.68 24.97
N LEU A 47 -18.15 12.50 23.88
CA LEU A 47 -18.50 12.96 22.54
C LEU A 47 -19.55 12.03 21.87
N PRO A 48 -20.48 12.59 21.08
CA PRO A 48 -21.35 11.80 20.24
C PRO A 48 -20.56 11.16 19.08
N ALA A 49 -21.10 10.10 18.50
CA ALA A 49 -20.38 9.27 17.52
C ALA A 49 -19.79 10.03 16.31
N ALA A 50 -20.48 11.08 15.83
CA ALA A 50 -20.00 11.87 14.69
C ALA A 50 -18.74 12.67 15.04
N ASP A 51 -18.70 13.24 16.24
CA ASP A 51 -17.56 14.04 16.72
C ASP A 51 -16.38 13.13 17.08
N VAL A 52 -16.65 11.93 17.63
CA VAL A 52 -15.62 10.89 17.80
C VAL A 52 -14.99 10.54 16.46
N TYR A 53 -15.82 10.29 15.44
CA TYR A 53 -15.34 9.97 14.10
C TYR A 53 -14.48 11.10 13.53
N GLN A 54 -14.96 12.34 13.57
CA GLN A 54 -14.23 13.48 13.02
C GLN A 54 -12.88 13.67 13.74
N LYS A 55 -12.89 13.64 15.08
CA LYS A 55 -11.67 13.79 15.87
C LYS A 55 -10.65 12.68 15.61
N MET A 56 -11.10 11.44 15.45
CA MET A 56 -10.22 10.32 15.11
C MET A 56 -9.74 10.36 13.67
N ASN A 57 -10.55 10.89 12.75
CA ASN A 57 -10.14 11.14 11.38
C ASN A 57 -9.02 12.18 11.31
N ASP A 58 -9.13 13.26 12.07
CA ASP A 58 -8.11 14.30 12.13
C ASP A 58 -6.82 13.75 12.76
N TRP A 59 -6.92 13.02 13.87
CA TRP A 59 -5.76 12.34 14.47
C TRP A 59 -5.10 11.36 13.49
N ALA A 60 -5.88 10.53 12.80
CA ALA A 60 -5.36 9.57 11.83
C ALA A 60 -4.70 10.30 10.64
N SER A 61 -5.27 11.42 10.18
CA SER A 61 -4.72 12.22 9.09
C SER A 61 -3.39 12.89 9.46
N GLN A 62 -3.20 13.24 10.74
CA GLN A 62 -1.95 13.79 11.25
C GLN A 62 -0.88 12.72 11.49
N ASN A 63 -1.29 11.54 11.95
CA ASN A 63 -0.36 10.52 12.42
C ASN A 63 -0.09 9.42 11.38
N TYR A 64 -0.97 9.17 10.41
CA TYR A 64 -0.81 8.12 9.40
C TYR A 64 -0.53 8.69 8.00
N THR A 65 0.48 9.56 7.92
CA THR A 65 1.06 10.04 6.66
C THR A 65 2.35 9.31 6.31
N GLN A 66 2.61 9.13 5.02
CA GLN A 66 3.88 8.54 4.57
C GLN A 66 5.03 9.52 4.83
N THR A 67 6.11 9.01 5.41
CA THR A 67 7.36 9.74 5.58
C THR A 67 8.51 8.89 5.07
N GLU A 68 9.70 9.46 4.86
CA GLU A 68 10.89 8.69 4.49
C GLU A 68 11.22 7.60 5.52
N ALA A 69 10.95 7.86 6.80
CA ALA A 69 11.16 6.92 7.88
C ALA A 69 10.08 5.83 7.98
N ASN A 70 8.85 6.14 7.56
CA ASN A 70 7.71 5.22 7.59
C ASN A 70 6.99 5.20 6.22
N PRO A 71 7.62 4.69 5.15
CA PRO A 71 7.10 4.76 3.78
C PRO A 71 5.78 4.00 3.58
N LYS A 72 5.46 3.03 4.45
CA LYS A 72 4.21 2.26 4.34
C LYS A 72 3.05 2.89 5.10
N GLN A 73 3.30 3.87 5.97
CA GLN A 73 2.32 4.46 6.86
C GLN A 73 1.27 5.30 6.10
N ARG A 74 0.00 4.90 6.12
CA ARG A 74 -1.09 5.58 5.40
C ARG A 74 -2.46 5.23 5.94
N ILE A 75 -3.45 6.08 5.74
CA ILE A 75 -4.86 5.70 5.86
C ILE A 75 -5.21 4.78 4.68
N LEU A 76 -5.73 3.58 4.96
CA LEU A 76 -6.19 2.58 3.99
C LEU A 76 -7.67 2.75 3.63
N PHE A 77 -8.48 3.11 4.61
CA PHE A 77 -9.93 3.21 4.52
C PHE A 77 -10.42 4.30 5.45
N ASN A 78 -11.41 5.07 5.00
CA ASN A 78 -12.02 6.12 5.78
C ASN A 78 -13.48 6.24 5.35
N SER A 79 -14.43 5.93 6.23
CA SER A 79 -15.86 5.90 5.92
C SER A 79 -16.65 6.64 6.98
N PRO A 80 -17.19 7.84 6.66
CA PRO A 80 -18.09 8.56 7.54
C PRO A 80 -19.37 7.77 7.82
N GLU A 81 -19.89 7.05 6.82
CA GLU A 81 -21.10 6.24 6.93
C GLU A 81 -20.93 5.08 7.91
N GLN A 82 -19.81 4.34 7.80
CA GLN A 82 -19.49 3.24 8.71
C GLN A 82 -18.84 3.73 10.01
N ARG A 83 -18.55 5.03 10.12
CA ARG A 83 -17.82 5.67 11.21
C ARG A 83 -16.53 4.92 11.54
N SER A 84 -15.81 4.50 10.49
CA SER A 84 -14.62 3.65 10.64
C SER A 84 -13.46 4.15 9.79
N ILE A 85 -12.27 4.08 10.37
CA ILE A 85 -11.00 4.45 9.74
C ILE A 85 -10.08 3.25 9.88
N ALA A 86 -9.47 2.80 8.79
CA ALA A 86 -8.40 1.82 8.84
C ALA A 86 -7.10 2.44 8.33
N CYS A 87 -6.01 2.22 9.04
CA CYS A 87 -4.68 2.71 8.69
C CYS A 87 -3.69 1.54 8.58
N GLN A 88 -2.74 1.67 7.66
CA GLN A 88 -1.51 0.89 7.65
C GLN A 88 -0.49 1.68 8.44
N GLY A 89 0.06 1.08 9.49
CA GLY A 89 1.16 1.66 10.25
C GLY A 89 2.47 0.93 10.03
N GLU A 90 3.56 1.66 10.31
CA GLU A 90 4.91 1.14 10.32
C GLU A 90 5.61 1.65 11.59
N LYS A 91 6.36 0.78 12.26
CA LYS A 91 7.11 1.16 13.45
C LYS A 91 8.42 0.40 13.47
N GLU A 92 9.52 1.15 13.52
CA GLU A 92 10.81 0.57 13.85
C GLU A 92 10.84 0.18 15.34
N LEU A 93 11.11 -1.11 15.62
CA LEU A 93 11.33 -1.63 16.95
C LEU A 93 12.81 -1.94 17.10
N VAL A 94 13.49 -1.20 17.99
CA VAL A 94 14.91 -1.43 18.29
C VAL A 94 15.02 -2.27 19.54
N PHE A 95 15.37 -3.55 19.39
CA PHE A 95 15.48 -4.50 20.51
C PHE A 95 16.75 -4.30 21.32
N ASN A 96 17.85 -3.96 20.63
CA ASN A 96 19.11 -3.65 21.27
C ASN A 96 19.91 -2.65 20.42
N LYS A 97 20.52 -1.67 21.07
CA LYS A 97 21.38 -0.68 20.44
C LYS A 97 22.72 -0.63 21.16
N SER A 98 23.77 -1.03 20.46
CA SER A 98 25.16 -0.92 20.89
C SER A 98 26.01 -0.27 19.81
N VAL A 99 27.25 0.09 20.12
CA VAL A 99 28.16 0.74 19.17
C VAL A 99 28.49 -0.15 17.95
N PHE A 100 28.46 -1.48 18.12
CA PHE A 100 28.86 -2.44 17.09
C PHE A 100 27.70 -3.23 16.48
N ASN A 101 26.51 -3.16 17.09
CA ASN A 101 25.35 -3.91 16.64
C ASN A 101 24.05 -3.18 17.01
N MET A 102 23.14 -3.11 16.04
CA MET A 102 21.78 -2.60 16.22
C MET A 102 20.81 -3.68 15.77
N ASP A 103 20.18 -4.33 16.74
CA ASP A 103 19.15 -5.33 16.51
C ASP A 103 17.79 -4.64 16.46
N LYS A 104 17.16 -4.65 15.29
CA LYS A 104 15.89 -3.97 15.04
C LYS A 104 15.06 -4.70 14.01
N THR A 105 13.75 -4.44 14.04
CA THR A 105 12.81 -4.87 13.01
C THR A 105 11.89 -3.72 12.61
N THR A 106 11.35 -3.79 11.39
CA THR A 106 10.25 -2.93 10.99
C THR A 106 8.94 -3.68 11.18
N MET A 107 8.16 -3.27 12.17
CA MET A 107 6.82 -3.80 12.41
C MET A 107 5.80 -3.08 11.52
N ASN A 108 5.03 -3.86 10.79
CA ASN A 108 3.90 -3.41 9.99
C ASN A 108 2.62 -3.86 10.69
N TYR A 109 1.59 -3.02 10.72
CA TYR A 109 0.31 -3.37 11.36
C TYR A 109 -0.85 -2.63 10.69
N GLN A 110 -2.07 -3.13 10.88
CA GLN A 110 -3.29 -2.41 10.56
C GLN A 110 -3.94 -1.90 11.84
N LEU A 111 -4.15 -0.58 11.94
CA LEU A 111 -4.97 0.05 12.96
C LEU A 111 -6.39 0.23 12.41
N ILE A 112 -7.41 -0.11 13.18
CA ILE A 112 -8.81 0.13 12.86
C ILE A 112 -9.43 0.91 14.00
N ILE A 113 -10.02 2.05 13.68
CA ILE A 113 -10.73 2.91 14.61
C ILE A 113 -12.20 2.89 14.20
N THR A 114 -13.09 2.58 15.12
CA THR A 114 -14.54 2.58 14.89
C THR A 114 -15.20 3.45 15.93
N ALA A 115 -15.82 4.54 15.47
CA ALA A 115 -16.52 5.48 16.32
C ALA A 115 -17.97 5.02 16.53
N THR A 116 -18.36 5.02 17.80
CA THR A 116 -19.70 4.71 18.30
C THR A 116 -20.12 5.81 19.25
N ASP A 117 -21.39 5.83 19.66
CA ASP A 117 -21.84 6.86 20.59
C ASP A 117 -21.08 6.74 21.91
N ARG A 118 -20.40 7.82 22.33
CA ARG A 118 -19.60 7.90 23.56
C ARG A 118 -18.42 6.93 23.66
N GLN A 119 -18.08 6.25 22.57
CA GLN A 119 -17.08 5.20 22.56
C GLN A 119 -16.28 5.18 21.26
N CYS A 120 -14.99 4.89 21.37
CA CYS A 120 -14.09 4.64 20.27
C CYS A 120 -13.49 3.24 20.41
N LYS A 121 -13.78 2.34 19.47
CA LYS A 121 -13.18 1.00 19.43
C LYS A 121 -11.93 1.03 18.57
N ILE A 122 -10.83 0.55 19.13
CA ILE A 122 -9.52 0.52 18.50
C ILE A 122 -9.09 -0.93 18.39
N ALA A 123 -8.75 -1.37 17.18
CA ALA A 123 -8.21 -2.71 16.93
C ALA A 123 -6.90 -2.63 16.14
N ILE A 124 -5.91 -3.40 16.56
CA ILE A 124 -4.61 -3.52 15.88
C ILE A 124 -4.43 -4.98 15.47
N ARG A 125 -4.31 -5.21 14.16
CA ARG A 125 -4.27 -6.57 13.58
C ARG A 125 -3.31 -6.65 12.40
N ASN A 126 -3.16 -7.85 11.84
CA ASN A 126 -2.31 -8.11 10.67
C ASN A 126 -0.87 -7.62 10.89
N ILE A 127 -0.33 -7.96 12.07
CA ILE A 127 0.99 -7.53 12.50
C ILE A 127 2.04 -8.45 11.86
N SER A 128 3.02 -7.86 11.19
CA SER A 128 4.17 -8.56 10.63
C SER A 128 5.47 -7.80 10.86
N TYR A 129 6.58 -8.51 10.84
CA TYR A 129 7.91 -7.98 11.10
C TYR A 129 8.80 -8.22 9.89
N ASP A 130 9.29 -7.15 9.29
CA ASP A 130 10.35 -7.20 8.31
C ASP A 130 11.67 -7.21 9.10
N TYR A 131 12.24 -8.41 9.27
CA TYR A 131 13.45 -8.62 10.05
C TYR A 131 14.63 -9.00 9.15
N PHE A 132 15.78 -8.38 9.40
CA PHE A 132 17.03 -8.65 8.70
C PHE A 132 18.01 -9.26 9.70
N ASP A 133 18.20 -10.58 9.64
CA ASP A 133 19.36 -11.17 10.32
C ASP A 133 20.62 -10.84 9.50
N THR A 134 21.70 -10.54 10.21
CA THR A 134 23.05 -10.19 9.76
C THR A 134 23.68 -11.11 8.69
N LYS A 135 22.99 -12.18 8.27
CA LYS A 135 23.50 -13.19 7.33
C LYS A 135 22.53 -13.59 6.20
N THR A 136 21.33 -13.00 6.05
CA THR A 136 20.33 -13.49 5.08
C THR A 136 19.36 -12.42 4.54
N ASN A 137 18.69 -12.75 3.42
CA ASN A 137 17.60 -12.00 2.78
C ASN A 137 16.51 -11.57 3.78
N PRO A 138 15.75 -10.50 3.50
CA PRO A 138 14.63 -10.06 4.33
C PRO A 138 13.67 -11.21 4.63
N ILE A 139 13.40 -11.46 5.92
CA ILE A 139 12.41 -12.43 6.38
C ILE A 139 11.21 -11.66 6.90
N VAL A 140 10.03 -11.99 6.38
CA VAL A 140 8.75 -11.49 6.90
C VAL A 140 8.24 -12.50 7.92
N LEU A 141 8.13 -12.10 9.17
CA LEU A 141 7.61 -12.92 10.26
C LEU A 141 6.21 -12.43 10.66
N LYS A 142 5.26 -13.34 10.88
CA LYS A 142 3.91 -12.98 11.36
C LYS A 142 3.85 -12.95 12.89
N ALA A 143 2.99 -12.11 13.45
CA ALA A 143 2.79 -12.05 14.90
C ALA A 143 2.33 -13.38 15.50
N GLU A 144 1.49 -14.12 14.78
CA GLU A 144 0.99 -15.44 15.17
C GLU A 144 2.12 -16.47 15.38
N GLU A 145 3.21 -16.32 14.62
CA GLU A 145 4.36 -17.21 14.59
C GLU A 145 5.55 -16.68 15.41
N THR A 146 5.37 -15.57 16.14
CA THR A 146 6.47 -14.91 16.86
C THR A 146 6.10 -14.49 18.27
N ILE A 147 4.99 -13.78 18.47
CA ILE A 147 4.70 -13.09 19.74
C ILE A 147 3.58 -13.72 20.54
N THR A 148 2.82 -14.69 20.01
CA THR A 148 1.75 -15.38 20.74
C THR A 148 2.25 -16.09 22.00
N ASP A 149 1.35 -16.36 22.95
CA ASP A 149 1.71 -17.07 24.18
C ASP A 149 2.31 -18.44 23.90
N LYS A 150 1.75 -19.16 22.92
CA LYS A 150 2.20 -20.49 22.50
C LYS A 150 3.62 -20.49 21.97
N VAL A 151 4.04 -19.42 21.30
CA VAL A 151 5.35 -19.32 20.63
C VAL A 151 6.39 -18.65 21.52
N ALA A 152 6.04 -17.52 22.13
CA ALA A 152 6.98 -16.65 22.81
C ALA A 152 7.26 -17.07 24.26
N LEU A 153 6.36 -17.81 24.91
CA LEU A 153 6.46 -18.08 26.35
C LEU A 153 6.92 -19.50 26.67
N ARG A 154 7.79 -19.61 27.68
CA ARG A 154 8.13 -20.88 28.34
C ARG A 154 7.15 -21.12 29.51
N GLY A 155 5.89 -21.39 29.17
CA GLY A 155 4.79 -21.39 30.14
C GLY A 155 4.62 -20.02 30.78
N ASN A 156 4.18 -19.94 32.04
CA ASN A 156 4.03 -18.64 32.73
C ASN A 156 5.30 -18.16 33.44
N LYS A 157 6.47 -18.70 33.09
CA LYS A 157 7.72 -18.46 33.84
C LYS A 157 8.63 -17.42 33.20
N SER A 158 8.74 -17.42 31.87
CA SER A 158 9.62 -16.50 31.15
C SER A 158 9.31 -16.45 29.65
N ILE A 159 9.83 -15.43 28.97
CA ILE A 159 9.79 -15.28 27.51
C ILE A 159 11.05 -15.91 26.90
N TYR A 160 10.92 -16.68 25.83
CA TYR A 160 12.05 -17.16 25.06
C TYR A 160 12.86 -15.98 24.52
N LYS A 161 14.19 -16.04 24.69
CA LYS A 161 15.10 -14.94 24.35
C LYS A 161 14.93 -14.44 22.90
N ALA A 162 14.72 -15.37 21.95
CA ALA A 162 14.56 -15.06 20.53
C ALA A 162 13.32 -14.18 20.23
N TYR A 163 12.25 -14.33 21.00
CA TYR A 163 10.99 -13.61 20.79
C TYR A 163 10.78 -12.46 21.77
N LYS A 164 11.68 -12.31 22.76
CA LYS A 164 11.55 -11.29 23.81
C LYS A 164 11.43 -9.89 23.23
N GLY A 165 12.31 -9.51 22.31
CA GLY A 165 12.27 -8.19 21.66
C GLY A 165 10.96 -7.94 20.93
N PHE A 166 10.57 -8.85 20.04
CA PHE A 166 9.31 -8.77 19.29
C PHE A 166 8.11 -8.60 20.23
N ARG A 167 7.99 -9.47 21.24
CA ARG A 167 6.83 -9.50 22.14
C ARG A 167 6.75 -8.24 23.01
N THR A 168 7.82 -7.88 23.71
CA THR A 168 7.77 -6.75 24.66
C THR A 168 7.57 -5.43 23.94
N HIS A 169 8.32 -5.18 22.86
CA HIS A 169 8.24 -3.91 22.13
C HIS A 169 6.92 -3.75 21.36
N THR A 170 6.31 -4.85 20.89
CA THR A 170 4.97 -4.79 20.29
C THR A 170 3.92 -4.44 21.33
N ILE A 171 3.97 -5.08 22.50
CA ILE A 171 3.03 -4.79 23.61
C ILE A 171 3.19 -3.34 24.08
N ASP A 172 4.42 -2.86 24.27
CA ASP A 172 4.68 -1.47 24.66
C ASP A 172 4.15 -0.50 23.61
N PHE A 173 4.46 -0.72 22.33
CA PHE A 173 3.94 0.10 21.24
C PHE A 173 2.40 0.15 21.22
N VAL A 174 1.74 -1.00 21.36
CA VAL A 174 0.27 -1.09 21.38
C VAL A 174 -0.31 -0.30 22.57
N ASN A 175 0.29 -0.44 23.75
CA ASN A 175 -0.16 0.27 24.95
C ASN A 175 0.03 1.78 24.82
N ASP A 176 1.17 2.21 24.29
CA ASP A 176 1.49 3.61 24.04
C ASP A 176 0.51 4.21 23.03
N LEU A 177 0.22 3.50 21.94
CA LEU A 177 -0.74 3.93 20.92
C LEU A 177 -2.15 4.07 21.51
N TYR A 178 -2.57 3.15 22.38
CA TYR A 178 -3.84 3.27 23.09
C TYR A 178 -3.88 4.47 24.03
N ALA A 179 -2.80 4.74 24.75
CA ALA A 179 -2.70 5.91 25.62
C ALA A 179 -2.75 7.20 24.80
N GLU A 180 -2.04 7.26 23.68
CA GLU A 180 -2.03 8.40 22.76
C GLU A 180 -3.42 8.70 22.20
N ILE A 181 -4.08 7.70 21.61
CA ILE A 181 -5.43 7.86 21.04
C ILE A 181 -6.42 8.27 22.13
N SER A 182 -6.34 7.65 23.31
CA SER A 182 -7.19 8.01 24.45
C SER A 182 -6.98 9.44 24.93
N GLY A 183 -5.72 9.89 24.98
CA GLY A 183 -5.36 11.26 25.36
C GLY A 183 -5.85 12.27 24.33
N TYR A 184 -5.67 11.98 23.04
CA TYR A 184 -6.14 12.85 21.97
C TYR A 184 -7.67 12.95 21.97
N LEU A 185 -8.38 11.82 22.01
CA LEU A 185 -9.85 11.78 21.97
C LEU A 185 -10.47 12.61 23.10
N ASN A 186 -9.92 12.52 24.31
CA ASN A 186 -10.46 13.17 25.51
C ASN A 186 -9.80 14.50 25.86
N SER A 187 -8.92 15.03 24.99
CA SER A 187 -8.38 16.38 25.16
C SER A 187 -9.48 17.44 24.95
N SER A 188 -9.57 18.42 25.84
CA SER A 188 -10.42 19.61 25.68
C SER A 188 -9.81 20.53 24.62
N GLU A 189 -10.60 20.93 23.62
CA GLU A 189 -10.18 21.84 22.55
C GLU A 189 -9.64 23.15 23.16
N LYS A 190 -8.37 23.47 22.92
CA LYS A 190 -7.91 24.86 22.97
C LYS A 190 -8.05 25.43 21.56
N GLU A 191 -8.84 26.48 21.46
CA GLU A 191 -8.92 27.38 20.30
C GLU A 191 -7.52 27.71 19.76
N ASN A 192 -7.36 27.63 18.44
CA ASN A 192 -6.35 28.42 17.74
C ASN A 192 -7.02 29.08 16.52
N SER A 193 -7.50 30.29 16.74
CA SER A 193 -7.84 31.26 15.70
C SER A 193 -6.76 32.33 15.64
N THR A 194 -6.13 32.50 14.47
CA THR A 194 -5.76 33.76 13.76
C THR A 194 -4.89 33.35 12.56
N SER A 195 -5.45 33.27 11.35
CA SER A 195 -5.58 34.35 10.37
C SER A 195 -4.26 34.74 9.70
N ASP A 196 -4.05 34.27 8.47
CA ASP A 196 -3.51 35.11 7.41
C ASP A 196 -4.41 34.97 6.18
N ILE A 197 -5.08 36.08 5.86
CA ILE A 197 -5.94 36.29 4.71
C ILE A 197 -5.06 36.87 3.59
N LEU A 198 -5.06 36.26 2.41
CA LEU A 198 -5.08 37.03 1.16
C LEU A 198 -5.88 36.29 0.09
N PRO A 199 -6.69 37.01 -0.70
CA PRO A 199 -7.76 36.45 -1.50
C PRO A 199 -7.25 36.01 -2.86
N LYS A 200 -7.60 34.81 -3.31
CA LYS A 200 -7.43 34.43 -4.70
C LYS A 200 -8.76 34.60 -5.43
N ALA A 201 -8.84 35.71 -6.15
CA ALA A 201 -9.92 36.04 -7.06
C ALA A 201 -10.20 34.88 -8.02
N SER A 202 -11.46 34.46 -8.03
CA SER A 202 -12.11 33.75 -9.11
C SER A 202 -12.04 34.62 -10.37
N THR A 203 -11.27 34.17 -11.36
CA THR A 203 -11.44 34.63 -12.74
C THR A 203 -11.90 33.43 -13.53
N GLU A 204 -13.19 33.45 -13.86
CA GLU A 204 -13.79 32.58 -14.87
C GLU A 204 -13.05 32.77 -16.20
N ILE A 205 -12.58 31.68 -16.79
CA ILE A 205 -12.39 31.62 -18.24
C ILE A 205 -13.43 30.66 -18.76
N SER A 206 -14.43 31.26 -19.39
CA SER A 206 -15.43 30.60 -20.22
C SER A 206 -14.72 29.93 -21.40
N VAL A 207 -14.87 28.61 -21.54
CA VAL A 207 -14.73 27.93 -22.82
C VAL A 207 -16.01 27.13 -23.06
N VAL A 208 -16.70 27.54 -24.11
CA VAL A 208 -17.97 27.02 -24.66
C VAL A 208 -17.82 25.53 -25.04
N PRO A 209 -18.89 24.72 -24.97
CA PRO A 209 -18.81 23.28 -24.76
C PRO A 209 -18.65 22.49 -26.07
N ALA A 210 -17.98 21.35 -25.99
CA ALA A 210 -18.19 20.25 -26.92
C ALA A 210 -19.02 19.19 -26.18
N GLU A 211 -20.21 18.94 -26.73
CA GLU A 211 -21.23 18.02 -26.23
C GLU A 211 -20.69 16.59 -26.04
N GLY A 212 -21.11 15.97 -24.93
CA GLY A 212 -20.86 14.56 -24.65
C GLY A 212 -20.87 14.32 -23.14
N VAL A 213 -22.07 14.10 -22.59
CA VAL A 213 -22.37 13.78 -21.19
C VAL A 213 -21.24 12.97 -20.52
N VAL A 214 -20.43 13.62 -19.68
CA VAL A 214 -19.45 12.93 -18.84
C VAL A 214 -20.21 12.37 -17.65
N SER A 215 -20.61 11.11 -17.75
CA SER A 215 -21.07 10.36 -16.58
C SER A 215 -19.95 10.33 -15.55
N THR A 216 -20.17 10.85 -14.34
CA THR A 216 -19.17 10.84 -13.26
C THR A 216 -19.03 9.49 -12.57
N GLU A 217 -19.82 8.50 -12.98
CA GLU A 217 -19.97 7.21 -12.30
C GLU A 217 -19.72 6.06 -13.26
N MET A 218 -19.03 5.04 -12.74
CA MET A 218 -18.76 3.79 -13.44
C MET A 218 -19.29 2.64 -12.56
N PRO A 219 -20.41 1.98 -12.93
CA PRO A 219 -21.05 0.99 -12.07
C PRO A 219 -20.10 -0.12 -11.62
N GLY A 220 -20.04 -0.38 -10.32
CA GLY A 220 -19.15 -1.37 -9.72
C GLY A 220 -17.71 -0.90 -9.53
N PHE A 221 -17.42 0.38 -9.78
CA PHE A 221 -16.11 0.98 -9.56
C PHE A 221 -16.23 2.32 -8.83
N ARG A 222 -15.29 2.60 -7.93
CA ARG A 222 -15.09 3.90 -7.29
C ARG A 222 -13.94 4.64 -7.95
N LYS A 223 -14.10 5.95 -8.15
CA LYS A 223 -13.00 6.82 -8.60
C LYS A 223 -12.03 7.08 -7.44
N ILE A 224 -10.74 7.10 -7.73
CA ILE A 224 -9.70 7.56 -6.81
C ILE A 224 -8.76 8.55 -7.52
N ASP A 225 -7.96 9.27 -6.74
CA ASP A 225 -6.89 10.11 -7.29
C ASP A 225 -5.71 9.24 -7.75
N ALA A 226 -4.95 9.75 -8.73
CA ALA A 226 -3.83 9.02 -9.32
C ALA A 226 -2.69 8.75 -8.31
N ASP A 227 -2.52 9.60 -7.30
CA ASP A 227 -1.55 9.40 -6.21
C ASP A 227 -2.01 8.34 -5.18
N LYS A 228 -3.25 7.86 -5.29
CA LYS A 228 -3.82 6.79 -4.45
C LYS A 228 -3.83 5.43 -5.13
N ILE A 229 -3.23 5.29 -6.33
CA ILE A 229 -3.13 3.98 -7.01
C ILE A 229 -2.48 2.97 -6.05
N PRO A 230 -3.17 1.87 -5.72
CA PRO A 230 -2.69 0.94 -4.71
C PRO A 230 -1.60 0.01 -5.27
N GLY A 231 -0.67 -0.38 -4.41
CA GLY A 231 0.33 -1.40 -4.72
C GLY A 231 1.60 -0.87 -5.38
N ASN A 232 2.55 -1.76 -5.59
CA ASN A 232 3.79 -1.44 -6.29
C ASN A 232 3.60 -1.67 -7.80
N TYR A 233 3.77 -0.63 -8.61
CA TYR A 233 3.48 -0.71 -10.04
C TYR A 233 4.38 -1.70 -10.80
N VAL A 234 5.64 -1.90 -10.36
CA VAL A 234 6.53 -2.91 -10.94
C VAL A 234 5.98 -4.31 -10.72
N LYS A 235 5.44 -4.58 -9.52
CA LYS A 235 4.75 -5.84 -9.24
C LYS A 235 3.48 -5.98 -10.09
N LEU A 236 2.67 -4.93 -10.17
CA LEU A 236 1.43 -4.94 -10.95
C LEU A 236 1.67 -5.25 -12.44
N LEU A 237 2.71 -4.66 -13.03
CA LEU A 237 3.10 -4.92 -14.42
C LEU A 237 3.63 -6.34 -14.67
N ASN A 238 4.15 -7.02 -13.64
CA ASN A 238 4.61 -8.40 -13.74
C ASN A 238 3.50 -9.44 -13.52
N GLU A 239 2.27 -8.99 -13.25
CA GLU A 239 1.09 -9.85 -13.08
C GLU A 239 0.21 -9.80 -14.34
N TRP A 240 -1.04 -9.35 -14.21
CA TRP A 240 -2.08 -9.44 -15.23
C TRP A 240 -2.52 -8.04 -15.65
N THR A 241 -1.83 -7.46 -16.64
CA THR A 241 -2.10 -6.10 -17.13
C THR A 241 -2.51 -6.10 -18.60
N LEU A 242 -3.56 -5.35 -18.92
CA LEU A 242 -3.99 -5.09 -20.30
C LEU A 242 -3.93 -3.60 -20.63
N ILE A 243 -3.51 -3.32 -21.86
CA ILE A 243 -3.71 -2.03 -22.52
C ILE A 243 -4.81 -2.19 -23.56
N THR A 244 -5.84 -1.36 -23.46
CA THR A 244 -6.94 -1.28 -24.43
C THR A 244 -6.95 0.09 -25.07
N SER A 245 -6.89 0.13 -26.41
CA SER A 245 -6.79 1.37 -27.18
C SER A 245 -7.58 1.29 -28.46
N GLY A 246 -7.89 2.45 -29.04
CA GLY A 246 -8.58 2.54 -30.32
C GLY A 246 -9.65 3.61 -30.36
N THR A 247 -10.43 3.58 -31.43
CA THR A 247 -11.57 4.47 -31.64
C THR A 247 -12.87 3.71 -31.35
N LYS A 248 -14.01 4.39 -31.53
CA LYS A 248 -15.34 3.76 -31.47
C LYS A 248 -15.49 2.62 -32.48
N ASP A 249 -14.89 2.77 -33.66
CA ASP A 249 -15.04 1.83 -34.78
C ASP A 249 -13.99 0.71 -34.72
N GLU A 250 -12.83 0.97 -34.11
CA GLU A 250 -11.72 0.02 -34.08
C GLU A 250 -11.01 0.05 -32.73
N THR A 251 -11.31 -0.92 -31.86
CA THR A 251 -10.65 -1.13 -30.56
C THR A 251 -9.83 -2.41 -30.58
N ASN A 252 -8.66 -2.40 -29.93
CA ASN A 252 -7.88 -3.59 -29.68
C ASN A 252 -7.33 -3.62 -28.25
N VAL A 253 -7.03 -4.84 -27.78
CA VAL A 253 -6.47 -5.13 -26.46
C VAL A 253 -5.17 -5.92 -26.58
N MET A 254 -4.22 -5.67 -25.68
CA MET A 254 -3.00 -6.45 -25.55
C MET A 254 -2.55 -6.57 -24.09
N THR A 255 -1.79 -7.62 -23.80
CA THR A 255 -1.04 -7.74 -22.55
C THR A 255 0.12 -6.75 -22.52
N ALA A 256 0.34 -6.15 -21.36
CA ALA A 256 1.46 -5.25 -21.12
C ALA A 256 2.29 -5.76 -19.93
N SER A 257 3.61 -5.64 -20.05
CA SER A 257 4.55 -5.92 -18.97
C SER A 257 5.62 -4.83 -18.81
N TRP A 258 5.62 -3.83 -19.70
CA TRP A 258 6.59 -2.75 -19.74
C TRP A 258 5.88 -1.40 -19.61
N GLY A 259 6.26 -0.62 -18.61
CA GLY A 259 5.66 0.67 -18.34
C GLY A 259 6.05 1.25 -17.00
N GLY A 260 5.34 2.28 -16.59
CA GLY A 260 5.54 2.94 -15.30
C GLY A 260 4.45 3.95 -15.01
N LEU A 261 4.45 4.47 -13.78
CA LEU A 261 3.70 5.67 -13.42
C LEU A 261 4.69 6.76 -13.02
N GLY A 262 4.28 8.02 -13.15
CA GLY A 262 5.10 9.13 -12.68
C GLY A 262 4.39 10.46 -12.81
N VAL A 263 5.18 11.53 -12.71
CA VAL A 263 4.72 12.91 -12.94
C VAL A 263 5.49 13.47 -14.12
N PHE A 264 4.77 14.03 -15.09
CA PHE A 264 5.38 14.66 -16.27
C PHE A 264 4.62 15.94 -16.60
N TRP A 265 5.35 17.05 -16.77
CA TRP A 265 4.78 18.40 -16.90
C TRP A 265 3.73 18.74 -15.81
N GLY A 266 3.99 18.33 -14.58
CA GLY A 266 3.10 18.55 -13.44
C GLY A 266 1.81 17.73 -13.46
N LYS A 267 1.67 16.77 -14.38
CA LYS A 267 0.50 15.89 -14.50
C LYS A 267 0.86 14.47 -14.08
N PRO A 268 -0.05 13.72 -13.42
CA PRO A 268 0.11 12.29 -13.24
C PRO A 268 0.06 11.60 -14.60
N VAL A 269 1.04 10.74 -14.88
CA VAL A 269 1.16 10.06 -16.18
C VAL A 269 1.41 8.58 -16.03
N ALA A 270 0.99 7.83 -17.03
CA ALA A 270 1.38 6.44 -17.25
C ALA A 270 2.26 6.33 -18.50
N PHE A 271 3.38 5.61 -18.35
CA PHE A 271 4.30 5.27 -19.42
C PHE A 271 3.99 3.86 -19.92
N CYS A 272 3.91 3.69 -21.24
CA CYS A 272 3.69 2.40 -21.90
C CYS A 272 4.66 2.24 -23.05
N PHE A 273 5.14 1.01 -23.26
CA PHE A 273 6.07 0.71 -24.35
C PHE A 273 5.47 -0.40 -25.21
N LEU A 274 5.21 -0.09 -26.48
CA LEU A 274 4.64 -1.05 -27.41
C LEU A 274 5.68 -1.40 -28.48
N ASN A 275 5.85 -2.70 -28.72
CA ASN A 275 6.71 -3.17 -29.80
C ASN A 275 6.05 -2.82 -31.15
N PRO A 276 6.81 -2.28 -32.14
CA PRO A 276 6.26 -1.83 -33.42
C PRO A 276 5.55 -2.93 -34.22
N THR A 277 5.86 -4.21 -33.97
CA THR A 277 5.19 -5.34 -34.62
C THR A 277 3.78 -5.60 -34.11
N ARG A 278 3.40 -5.03 -32.95
CA ARG A 278 2.09 -5.28 -32.33
C ARG A 278 1.00 -4.50 -33.04
N TYR A 279 -0.11 -5.19 -33.33
CA TYR A 279 -1.30 -4.58 -33.94
C TYR A 279 -1.81 -3.36 -33.16
N SER A 280 -1.68 -3.39 -31.83
CA SER A 280 -2.11 -2.31 -30.95
C SER A 280 -1.41 -0.97 -31.20
N ILE A 281 -0.28 -0.92 -31.92
CA ILE A 281 0.31 0.36 -32.37
C ILE A 281 -0.68 1.13 -33.22
N LYS A 282 -1.38 0.44 -34.14
CA LYS A 282 -2.38 1.04 -35.03
C LYS A 282 -3.50 1.70 -34.22
N THR A 283 -4.07 0.96 -33.28
CA THR A 283 -5.19 1.43 -32.45
C THR A 283 -4.75 2.48 -31.43
N MET A 284 -3.56 2.35 -30.86
CA MET A 284 -2.98 3.34 -29.93
C MET A 284 -2.64 4.65 -30.64
N ASP A 285 -2.15 4.60 -31.89
CA ASP A 285 -1.86 5.81 -32.66
C ASP A 285 -3.15 6.52 -33.12
N ALA A 286 -4.18 5.76 -33.48
CA ALA A 286 -5.47 6.31 -33.94
C ALA A 286 -6.36 6.90 -32.83
N GLY A 287 -6.30 6.37 -31.60
CA GLY A 287 -7.13 6.83 -30.48
C GLY A 287 -6.46 7.90 -29.60
N ASP A 288 -7.25 8.84 -29.08
CA ASP A 288 -6.75 9.87 -28.14
C ASP A 288 -6.71 9.40 -26.68
N VAL A 289 -7.59 8.47 -26.34
CA VAL A 289 -7.72 7.88 -25.00
C VAL A 289 -7.50 6.37 -25.05
N TYR A 290 -6.93 5.85 -23.97
CA TYR A 290 -6.70 4.42 -23.79
C TYR A 290 -6.81 4.06 -22.32
N THR A 291 -6.93 2.76 -22.02
CA THR A 291 -6.94 2.27 -20.65
C THR A 291 -5.77 1.34 -20.37
N ILE A 292 -5.27 1.38 -19.13
CA ILE A 292 -4.40 0.37 -18.55
C ILE A 292 -5.19 -0.28 -17.42
N SER A 293 -5.38 -1.59 -17.47
CA SER A 293 -6.25 -2.30 -16.52
C SER A 293 -5.55 -3.51 -15.92
N PHE A 294 -5.85 -3.78 -14.66
CA PHE A 294 -5.21 -4.81 -13.84
C PHE A 294 -6.23 -5.83 -13.36
N TYR A 295 -5.83 -7.10 -13.38
CA TYR A 295 -6.70 -8.24 -13.12
C TYR A 295 -6.12 -9.13 -12.03
N THR A 296 -6.98 -9.91 -11.38
CA THR A 296 -6.55 -10.96 -10.45
C THR A 296 -6.13 -12.21 -11.23
N GLU A 297 -5.44 -13.13 -10.56
CA GLU A 297 -4.96 -14.38 -11.15
C GLU A 297 -6.08 -15.26 -11.74
N THR A 298 -7.31 -15.11 -11.28
CA THR A 298 -8.49 -15.78 -11.82
C THR A 298 -8.68 -15.55 -13.32
N TYR A 299 -8.20 -14.43 -13.87
CA TYR A 299 -8.34 -14.08 -15.29
C TYR A 299 -7.10 -14.36 -16.13
N LYS A 300 -6.11 -15.08 -15.58
CA LYS A 300 -4.85 -15.43 -16.26
C LYS A 300 -5.07 -15.97 -17.68
N THR A 301 -5.98 -16.92 -17.86
CA THR A 301 -6.24 -17.55 -19.17
C THR A 301 -6.78 -16.54 -20.19
N ASN A 302 -7.63 -15.61 -19.78
CA ASN A 302 -8.11 -14.53 -20.65
C ASN A 302 -6.96 -13.61 -21.07
N MET A 303 -6.03 -13.33 -20.15
CA MET A 303 -4.84 -12.52 -20.45
C MET A 303 -3.89 -13.25 -21.40
N GLU A 304 -3.63 -14.54 -21.18
CA GLU A 304 -2.80 -15.36 -22.07
C GLU A 304 -3.37 -15.40 -23.49
N TYR A 305 -4.69 -15.57 -23.63
CA TYR A 305 -5.38 -15.42 -24.91
C TYR A 305 -5.14 -14.03 -25.52
N CYS A 306 -5.28 -12.98 -24.72
CA CYS A 306 -4.99 -11.62 -25.14
C CYS A 306 -3.50 -11.36 -25.45
N GLY A 307 -2.57 -12.23 -25.04
CA GLY A 307 -1.16 -12.15 -25.42
C GLY A 307 -0.84 -12.89 -26.72
N GLN A 308 -1.50 -14.04 -26.95
CA GLN A 308 -1.20 -14.96 -28.05
C GLN A 308 -1.94 -14.62 -29.35
N VAL A 309 -3.16 -14.11 -29.25
CA VAL A 309 -4.01 -13.88 -30.42
C VAL A 309 -3.85 -12.44 -30.94
N SER A 310 -3.63 -12.31 -32.26
CA SER A 310 -3.50 -11.02 -32.92
C SER A 310 -4.87 -10.46 -33.32
N GLY A 311 -5.17 -9.21 -32.91
CA GLY A 311 -6.38 -8.49 -33.31
C GLY A 311 -6.44 -8.11 -34.80
N ARG A 312 -5.41 -8.42 -35.59
CA ARG A 312 -5.38 -8.15 -37.03
C ARG A 312 -6.42 -8.97 -37.81
N ASN A 313 -6.67 -10.20 -37.37
CA ASN A 313 -7.45 -11.18 -38.14
C ASN A 313 -8.75 -11.62 -37.43
N VAL A 314 -8.91 -11.27 -36.16
CA VAL A 314 -10.04 -11.71 -35.34
C VAL A 314 -10.50 -10.62 -34.39
N ASP A 315 -11.79 -10.64 -34.04
CA ASP A 315 -12.33 -9.85 -32.94
C ASP A 315 -11.86 -10.45 -31.59
N LYS A 316 -10.72 -9.93 -31.14
CA LYS A 316 -10.02 -10.39 -29.94
C LYS A 316 -10.82 -10.11 -28.66
N ILE A 317 -11.58 -9.02 -28.64
CA ILE A 317 -12.43 -8.64 -27.50
C ILE A 317 -13.50 -9.71 -27.32
N LYS A 318 -14.21 -10.05 -28.39
CA LYS A 318 -15.24 -11.10 -28.37
C LYS A 318 -14.66 -12.48 -28.02
N GLY A 319 -13.48 -12.82 -28.54
CA GLY A 319 -12.82 -14.10 -28.26
C GLY A 319 -12.22 -14.22 -26.86
N SER A 320 -11.97 -13.10 -26.17
CA SER A 320 -11.31 -13.08 -24.85
C SER A 320 -12.17 -13.57 -23.70
N GLY A 321 -13.50 -13.56 -23.83
CA GLY A 321 -14.44 -13.83 -22.74
C GLY A 321 -14.48 -12.76 -21.66
N LEU A 322 -13.83 -11.60 -21.85
CA LEU A 322 -13.93 -10.44 -20.96
C LEU A 322 -15.16 -9.60 -21.33
N THR A 323 -15.76 -8.93 -20.34
CA THR A 323 -16.98 -8.14 -20.51
C THR A 323 -16.63 -6.68 -20.82
N PRO A 324 -16.83 -6.18 -22.05
CA PRO A 324 -16.44 -4.83 -22.41
C PRO A 324 -17.32 -3.80 -21.69
N ILE A 325 -16.69 -2.75 -21.18
CA ILE A 325 -17.35 -1.59 -20.59
C ILE A 325 -16.77 -0.30 -21.16
N LYS A 326 -17.52 0.80 -21.02
CA LYS A 326 -17.07 2.14 -21.39
C LYS A 326 -16.80 2.96 -20.16
N THR A 327 -15.69 3.67 -20.19
CA THR A 327 -15.32 4.61 -19.15
C THR A 327 -15.92 6.00 -19.43
N PRO A 328 -15.97 6.92 -18.46
CA PRO A 328 -16.44 8.29 -18.68
C PRO A 328 -15.74 9.07 -19.79
N SER A 329 -14.46 8.80 -20.08
CA SER A 329 -13.77 9.40 -21.25
C SER A 329 -14.11 8.74 -22.60
N GLY A 330 -14.98 7.73 -22.62
CA GLY A 330 -15.33 6.96 -23.81
C GLY A 330 -14.34 5.82 -24.15
N ALA A 331 -13.29 5.66 -23.35
CA ALA A 331 -12.31 4.60 -23.54
C ALA A 331 -12.93 3.22 -23.24
N SER A 332 -12.42 2.19 -23.93
CA SER A 332 -12.84 0.80 -23.69
C SER A 332 -12.04 0.21 -22.52
N ALA A 333 -12.72 -0.49 -21.62
CA ALA A 333 -12.13 -1.29 -20.55
C ALA A 333 -12.94 -2.60 -20.38
N PHE A 334 -12.62 -3.38 -19.35
CA PHE A 334 -13.31 -4.63 -19.05
C PHE A 334 -13.81 -4.67 -17.61
N ALA A 335 -15.03 -5.17 -17.43
CA ALA A 335 -15.69 -5.21 -16.12
C ALA A 335 -14.93 -6.05 -15.12
N GLU A 336 -14.10 -7.01 -15.54
CA GLU A 336 -13.35 -7.93 -14.70
C GLU A 336 -12.18 -7.26 -13.97
N ALA A 337 -11.65 -6.14 -14.50
CA ALA A 337 -10.53 -5.43 -13.92
C ALA A 337 -10.84 -4.99 -12.48
N TRP A 338 -9.84 -5.03 -11.60
CA TRP A 338 -9.96 -4.49 -10.24
C TRP A 338 -9.41 -3.06 -10.15
N LEU A 339 -8.54 -2.65 -11.08
CA LEU A 339 -8.00 -1.30 -11.24
C LEU A 339 -7.96 -0.94 -12.72
N ILE A 340 -8.43 0.26 -13.07
CA ILE A 340 -8.40 0.82 -14.44
C ILE A 340 -7.87 2.25 -14.38
N LEU A 341 -6.84 2.53 -15.16
CA LEU A 341 -6.33 3.87 -15.43
C LEU A 341 -6.87 4.32 -16.78
N GLU A 342 -7.59 5.43 -16.81
CA GLU A 342 -7.93 6.13 -18.05
C GLU A 342 -6.85 7.14 -18.38
N CYS A 343 -6.27 7.01 -19.57
CA CYS A 343 -5.17 7.85 -20.00
C CYS A 343 -5.52 8.61 -21.28
N LYS A 344 -5.18 9.90 -21.33
CA LYS A 344 -5.15 10.69 -22.56
C LYS A 344 -3.73 10.76 -23.09
N LYS A 345 -3.52 10.35 -24.35
CA LYS A 345 -2.20 10.33 -24.98
C LYS A 345 -1.61 11.74 -25.06
N LEU A 346 -0.43 11.93 -24.48
CA LEU A 346 0.35 13.17 -24.55
C LEU A 346 1.51 13.05 -25.54
N ILE A 347 2.21 11.91 -25.52
CA ILE A 347 3.40 11.66 -26.33
C ILE A 347 3.28 10.28 -26.97
N ALA A 348 3.74 10.18 -28.21
CA ALA A 348 3.92 8.93 -28.94
C ALA A 348 5.28 8.98 -29.67
N GLN A 349 6.33 8.48 -29.04
CA GLN A 349 7.72 8.66 -29.47
C GLN A 349 8.42 7.31 -29.71
N PRO A 350 8.86 7.00 -30.94
CA PRO A 350 9.73 5.86 -31.19
C PRO A 350 11.08 6.01 -30.46
N ILE A 351 11.50 4.96 -29.75
CA ILE A 351 12.84 4.92 -29.15
C ILE A 351 13.86 4.79 -30.28
N GLN A 352 14.83 5.69 -30.30
CA GLN A 352 15.91 5.66 -31.29
C GLN A 352 17.01 4.70 -30.84
N PRO A 353 17.61 3.90 -31.74
CA PRO A 353 18.66 2.94 -31.40
C PRO A 353 19.90 3.53 -30.71
N ASP A 354 20.25 4.76 -31.07
CA ASP A 354 21.38 5.51 -30.54
C ASP A 354 21.14 5.99 -29.10
N ALA A 355 19.89 6.25 -28.72
CA ALA A 355 19.50 6.63 -27.37
C ALA A 355 19.61 5.49 -26.33
N VAL A 356 19.74 4.23 -26.77
CA VAL A 356 19.82 3.09 -25.85
C VAL A 356 21.27 2.83 -25.45
N VAL A 357 21.60 3.10 -24.17
CA VAL A 357 22.95 2.91 -23.62
C VAL A 357 23.26 1.42 -23.42
N ASP A 358 22.30 0.64 -22.89
CA ASP A 358 22.46 -0.80 -22.68
C ASP A 358 22.28 -1.59 -23.98
N LYS A 359 23.41 -1.84 -24.65
CA LYS A 359 23.43 -2.55 -25.94
C LYS A 359 23.10 -4.04 -25.81
N GLU A 360 23.39 -4.67 -24.66
CA GLU A 360 23.06 -6.07 -24.42
C GLU A 360 21.54 -6.25 -24.30
N ALA A 361 20.90 -5.44 -23.45
CA ALA A 361 19.44 -5.47 -23.32
C ALA A 361 18.75 -5.14 -24.64
N SER A 362 19.27 -4.16 -25.40
CA SER A 362 18.76 -3.84 -26.73
C SER A 362 18.79 -5.05 -27.68
N GLY A 363 19.94 -5.75 -27.76
CA GLY A 363 20.10 -6.93 -28.61
C GLY A 363 19.15 -8.08 -28.24
N LYS A 364 18.73 -8.16 -26.97
CA LYS A 364 17.76 -9.16 -26.50
C LYS A 364 16.31 -8.78 -26.85
N TRP A 365 15.94 -7.51 -26.64
CA TRP A 365 14.53 -7.10 -26.60
C TRP A 365 14.04 -6.25 -27.78
N ALA A 366 14.94 -5.70 -28.60
CA ALA A 366 14.60 -4.82 -29.73
C ALA A 366 14.89 -5.45 -31.11
N LYS A 367 15.05 -6.79 -31.19
CA LYS A 367 15.39 -7.51 -32.44
C LYS A 367 14.44 -7.19 -33.61
N ASP A 368 13.15 -7.12 -33.31
CA ASP A 368 12.10 -6.87 -34.31
C ASP A 368 11.72 -5.38 -34.42
N GLY A 369 12.56 -4.50 -33.89
CA GLY A 369 12.37 -3.06 -33.85
C GLY A 369 12.30 -2.50 -32.43
N TYR A 370 12.70 -1.24 -32.30
CA TYR A 370 12.65 -0.52 -31.03
C TYR A 370 11.22 -0.13 -30.69
N HIS A 371 10.89 -0.23 -29.40
CA HIS A 371 9.55 0.05 -28.90
C HIS A 371 9.20 1.54 -29.09
N LYS A 372 7.91 1.81 -29.29
CA LYS A 372 7.37 3.17 -29.24
C LYS A 372 6.91 3.45 -27.82
N MET A 373 7.44 4.52 -27.22
CA MET A 373 7.04 5.01 -25.91
C MET A 373 5.78 5.87 -26.05
N TYR A 374 4.80 5.58 -25.21
CA TYR A 374 3.61 6.40 -25.03
C TYR A 374 3.61 6.96 -23.62
N VAL A 375 3.34 8.27 -23.52
CA VAL A 375 3.08 8.94 -22.24
C VAL A 375 1.64 9.40 -22.28
N GLY A 376 0.84 8.96 -21.31
CA GLY A 376 -0.56 9.38 -21.18
C GLY A 376 -0.82 10.06 -19.86
N GLU A 377 -1.52 11.20 -19.88
CA GLU A 377 -2.07 11.85 -18.70
C GLU A 377 -3.16 10.95 -18.10
N ILE A 378 -3.02 10.62 -16.82
CA ILE A 378 -4.04 9.86 -16.10
C ILE A 378 -5.20 10.81 -15.81
N LEU A 379 -6.32 10.61 -16.49
CA LEU A 379 -7.55 11.41 -16.33
C LEU A 379 -8.37 10.92 -15.14
N ASN A 380 -8.54 9.60 -15.05
CA ASN A 380 -9.35 8.94 -14.04
C ASN A 380 -8.69 7.63 -13.61
N VAL A 381 -8.86 7.28 -12.34
CA VAL A 381 -8.47 5.98 -11.80
C VAL A 381 -9.68 5.34 -11.15
N TRP A 382 -9.99 4.11 -11.55
CA TRP A 382 -11.14 3.36 -11.08
C TRP A 382 -10.69 2.10 -10.38
N VAL A 383 -11.26 1.84 -9.21
CA VAL A 383 -10.99 0.65 -8.41
C VAL A 383 -12.31 -0.01 -8.05
N LYS A 384 -12.34 -1.35 -8.00
CA LYS A 384 -13.52 -2.08 -7.49
C LYS A 384 -13.67 -2.00 -5.99
#